data_AF-A0A3B0ACC7-F1
#
_entry.id   AF-A0A3B0ACC7-F1
#
_cell.length_a   1.000
_cell.length_b   1.000
_cell.length_c   1.000
_cell.angle_alpha   90.00
_cell.angle_beta   90.00
_cell.angle_gamma   90.00
#
_symmetry.space_group_name_H-M   'P 1'
#
loop_
_entity.id
_entity.type
_entity.pdbx_description
1 polymer ?
#
loop_
_entity_poly.entity_id
_entity_poly.type
_entity_poly.pdbx_seq_one_letter_code
_entity_poly.pdbx_strand_id
1 'polypeptide(L)'
;MRVHDLVESATSDEPAPRYTVDDIVAAGRRMQRRRRAGWSAASAAVAVTGVVAAIGIGLQGVAERPAVEEQPAAMTSVLPAASPSRPAASWAFDDPFSYVFEGYDAGRLHVKNPIVVSSAYQIAPLHVDGLVTNDRAVDPAEAVARAKKGDSAKTTESGGDERQVYAYLTVYRPGAFDAAKFTGTRVTVDGHQAVEQEGPRYGANLHRALAWEYTEGAWAVAESFAEPADVSAADLRGLVAGLRPSVPLPARVPFTVGYLPAGYHAAELGQHAFAGLNGIASAGDGNYGGAIFANPALPTTGLVEPYGGVEGEDPPGSFTIFVLPNDSSNQALKDGEKAPAEPRCGNGFCNAWTADGKTSIQVASEGRLSDAEMTRILEGITLADVTDDSTWPIAATALRGN
;
A
#
# COMPACT_ATOMS: atom_id res chain seq x y z
N MET A 1 37.49 -46.17 -4.19
CA MET A 1 37.07 -44.97 -3.45
C MET A 1 35.63 -44.71 -3.83
N ARG A 2 34.68 -44.85 -2.90
CA ARG A 2 33.25 -44.68 -3.19
C ARG A 2 32.90 -43.20 -3.01
N VAL A 3 31.90 -42.71 -3.76
CA VAL A 3 31.47 -41.29 -3.72
C VAL A 3 31.10 -40.84 -2.30
N HIS A 4 30.62 -41.76 -1.46
CA HIS A 4 30.36 -41.52 -0.04
C HIS A 4 31.61 -41.11 0.75
N ASP A 5 32.77 -41.72 0.46
CA ASP A 5 34.04 -41.45 1.16
C ASP A 5 34.61 -40.06 0.78
N LEU A 6 34.26 -39.57 -0.43
CA LEU A 6 34.66 -38.25 -0.93
C LEU A 6 33.81 -37.11 -0.34
N VAL A 7 32.53 -37.36 -0.08
CA VAL A 7 31.64 -36.37 0.55
C VAL A 7 31.95 -36.25 2.04
N GLU A 8 32.15 -37.37 2.73
CA GLU A 8 32.45 -37.38 4.16
C GLU A 8 33.80 -36.70 4.48
N SER A 9 34.80 -36.90 3.61
CA SER A 9 36.10 -36.22 3.65
C SER A 9 36.04 -34.72 3.37
N ALA A 10 35.04 -34.25 2.62
CA ALA A 10 34.92 -32.82 2.28
C ALA A 10 34.14 -32.04 3.35
N THR A 11 33.25 -32.72 4.10
CA THR A 11 32.44 -32.09 5.16
C THR A 11 33.06 -32.14 6.55
N SER A 12 34.09 -32.97 6.76
CA SER A 12 34.71 -33.15 8.08
C SER A 12 35.61 -31.99 8.54
N ASP A 13 35.90 -31.02 7.66
CA ASP A 13 36.84 -29.91 7.91
C ASP A 13 36.18 -28.52 7.74
N GLU A 14 34.85 -28.42 7.86
CA GLU A 14 34.18 -27.13 7.77
C GLU A 14 34.37 -26.32 9.07
N PRO A 15 35.03 -25.13 9.02
CA PRO A 15 35.24 -24.32 10.20
C PRO A 15 33.90 -23.87 10.77
N ALA A 16 33.76 -23.95 12.10
CA ALA A 16 32.53 -23.57 12.79
C ALA A 16 32.03 -22.20 12.30
N PRO A 17 30.72 -22.05 11.99
CA PRO A 17 30.17 -20.82 11.48
C PRO A 17 30.52 -19.68 12.43
N ARG A 18 31.18 -18.64 11.91
CA ARG A 18 31.72 -17.52 12.69
C ARG A 18 30.65 -16.70 13.41
N TYR A 19 29.38 -16.90 13.06
CA TYR A 19 28.23 -16.21 13.62
C TYR A 19 27.16 -17.24 13.96
N THR A 20 26.67 -17.17 15.19
CA THR A 20 25.50 -17.92 15.61
C THR A 20 24.22 -17.25 15.09
N VAL A 21 23.11 -17.98 15.07
CA VAL A 21 21.78 -17.40 14.77
C VAL A 21 21.48 -16.23 15.71
N ASP A 22 21.89 -16.33 16.97
CA ASP A 22 21.73 -15.27 17.98
C ASP A 22 22.54 -14.01 17.63
N ASP A 23 23.72 -14.15 17.02
CA ASP A 23 24.54 -13.00 16.58
C ASP A 23 23.87 -12.24 15.43
N ILE A 24 23.22 -12.97 14.51
CA ILE A 24 22.46 -12.38 13.41
C ILE A 24 21.23 -11.64 13.94
N VAL A 25 20.46 -12.26 14.84
CA VAL A 25 19.29 -11.64 15.49
C VAL A 25 19.71 -10.43 16.32
N ALA A 26 20.82 -10.51 17.05
CA ALA A 26 21.37 -9.40 17.83
C ALA A 26 21.86 -8.26 16.94
N ALA A 27 22.48 -8.55 15.79
CA ALA A 27 22.90 -7.57 14.81
C ALA A 27 21.69 -6.86 14.17
N GLY A 28 20.64 -7.62 13.81
CA GLY A 28 19.37 -7.08 13.31
C GLY A 28 18.71 -6.13 14.32
N ARG A 29 18.54 -6.57 15.57
CA ARG A 29 18.00 -5.73 16.65
C ARG A 29 18.86 -4.50 16.93
N ARG A 30 20.19 -4.60 16.78
CA ARG A 30 21.12 -3.46 16.96
C ARG A 30 21.02 -2.46 15.81
N MET A 31 20.84 -2.93 14.57
CA MET A 31 20.60 -2.08 13.41
C MET A 31 19.25 -1.35 13.52
N GLN A 32 18.20 -2.04 13.96
CA GLN A 32 16.88 -1.45 14.20
C GLN A 32 16.93 -0.35 15.29
N ARG A 33 17.69 -0.58 16.38
CA ARG A 33 17.92 0.46 17.41
C ARG A 33 18.71 1.67 16.90
N ARG A 34 19.70 1.46 16.02
CA ARG A 34 20.48 2.56 15.42
C ARG A 34 19.63 3.41 14.48
N ARG A 35 18.71 2.79 13.73
CA ARG A 35 17.73 3.52 12.91
C ARG A 35 16.82 4.39 13.77
N ARG A 36 16.33 3.88 14.91
CA ARG A 36 15.53 4.66 15.88
C ARG A 36 16.28 5.85 16.49
N ALA A 37 17.59 5.74 16.71
CA ALA A 37 18.39 6.82 17.30
C ALA A 37 18.83 7.89 16.27
N GLY A 38 18.85 7.57 14.97
CA GLY A 38 19.29 8.48 13.91
C GLY A 38 18.32 9.62 13.59
N TRP A 39 17.05 9.51 14.00
CA TRP A 39 16.01 10.49 13.71
C TRP A 39 15.88 11.62 14.74
N SER A 40 16.63 11.57 15.85
CA SER A 40 16.46 12.54 16.96
C SER A 40 17.56 13.62 17.06
N ALA A 41 18.59 13.62 16.20
CA ALA A 41 19.81 14.41 16.47
C ALA A 41 20.47 15.11 15.28
N ALA A 42 19.74 15.47 14.22
CA ALA A 42 20.30 16.21 13.08
C ALA A 42 19.54 17.52 12.81
N SER A 43 19.51 18.42 13.80
CA SER A 43 18.98 19.77 13.67
C SER A 43 20.08 20.80 13.95
N ALA A 44 20.78 21.22 12.90
CA ALA A 44 21.59 22.45 12.93
C ALA A 44 21.70 23.08 11.52
N ALA A 45 20.86 24.09 11.31
CA ALA A 45 21.05 25.33 10.55
C ALA A 45 21.78 25.31 9.18
N VAL A 46 21.07 25.74 8.12
CA VAL A 46 21.44 26.91 7.30
C VAL A 46 20.16 27.52 6.73
N ALA A 47 19.96 28.82 6.94
CA ALA A 47 18.89 29.64 6.35
C ALA A 47 19.35 30.21 5.00
N VAL A 48 18.50 30.15 3.98
CA VAL A 48 18.64 31.01 2.78
C VAL A 48 17.27 31.55 2.40
N THR A 49 17.15 32.87 2.50
CA THR A 49 16.06 33.72 2.02
C THR A 49 16.16 33.94 0.52
N GLY A 50 15.04 33.82 -0.19
CA GLY A 50 14.94 34.18 -1.61
C GLY A 50 13.51 34.57 -1.98
N VAL A 51 13.28 35.87 -2.14
CA VAL A 51 12.05 36.51 -2.64
C VAL A 51 12.18 36.68 -4.15
N VAL A 52 11.20 36.27 -4.98
CA VAL A 52 10.83 37.01 -6.21
C VAL A 52 9.33 36.87 -6.54
N ALA A 53 8.79 38.02 -6.96
CA ALA A 53 7.44 38.39 -7.35
C ALA A 53 6.81 37.68 -8.56
N ALA A 54 5.47 37.72 -8.55
CA ALA A 54 4.56 37.42 -9.63
C ALA A 54 4.55 38.47 -10.75
N ILE A 55 4.35 38.03 -11.99
CA ILE A 55 3.80 38.86 -13.08
C ILE A 55 2.84 38.00 -13.90
N GLY A 56 1.57 38.41 -13.93
CA GLY A 56 0.56 37.91 -14.87
C GLY A 56 0.48 38.80 -16.11
N ILE A 57 0.15 38.20 -17.26
CA ILE A 57 -0.35 38.91 -18.44
C ILE A 57 -1.42 38.03 -19.07
N GLY A 58 -2.66 38.53 -19.07
CA GLY A 58 -3.76 38.00 -19.86
C GLY A 58 -3.81 38.66 -21.24
N LEU A 59 -4.45 38.00 -22.21
CA LEU A 59 -4.93 38.63 -23.43
C LEU A 59 -6.30 38.07 -23.84
N GLN A 60 -7.20 39.02 -24.07
CA GLN A 60 -8.50 38.95 -24.76
C GLN A 60 -8.23 38.59 -26.24
N GLY A 61 -9.05 37.79 -26.93
CA GLY A 61 -10.40 38.11 -27.36
C GLY A 61 -10.39 38.43 -28.87
N VAL A 62 -10.99 37.55 -29.69
CA VAL A 62 -11.44 37.90 -31.05
C VAL A 62 -12.78 37.22 -31.29
N ALA A 63 -13.80 38.05 -31.50
CA ALA A 63 -15.15 37.68 -31.85
C ALA A 63 -15.35 37.67 -33.37
N GLU A 64 -16.34 36.88 -33.77
CA GLU A 64 -17.25 37.01 -34.91
C GLU A 64 -16.76 36.78 -36.36
N ARG A 65 -17.41 35.79 -36.97
CA ARG A 65 -17.73 35.76 -38.41
C ARG A 65 -19.16 35.22 -38.57
N PRO A 66 -20.09 35.94 -39.22
CA PRO A 66 -21.47 35.49 -39.35
C PRO A 66 -21.75 34.74 -40.67
N ALA A 67 -22.90 34.06 -40.63
CA ALA A 67 -23.80 33.64 -41.70
C ALA A 67 -23.39 32.45 -42.59
N VAL A 68 -24.09 31.32 -42.41
CA VAL A 68 -24.91 30.73 -43.48
C VAL A 68 -26.22 30.22 -42.86
N GLU A 69 -27.31 30.76 -43.37
CA GLU A 69 -28.70 30.41 -43.12
C GLU A 69 -29.04 29.21 -44.02
N GLU A 70 -29.35 28.06 -43.42
CA GLU A 70 -29.97 26.95 -44.13
C GLU A 70 -30.98 26.29 -43.18
N GLN A 71 -32.25 26.42 -43.55
CA GLN A 71 -33.42 25.99 -42.79
C GLN A 71 -33.84 24.58 -43.24
N PRO A 72 -33.75 23.55 -42.38
CA PRO A 72 -34.38 22.26 -42.65
C PRO A 72 -35.68 22.12 -41.85
N ALA A 73 -36.53 21.24 -42.38
CA ALA A 73 -37.88 20.93 -41.93
C ALA A 73 -38.00 20.66 -40.42
N ALA A 74 -39.12 21.10 -39.85
CA ALA A 74 -39.53 20.84 -38.48
C ALA A 74 -39.64 19.32 -38.22
N MET A 75 -38.59 18.75 -37.62
CA MET A 75 -38.68 17.52 -36.84
C MET A 75 -38.99 17.90 -35.40
N THR A 76 -40.05 17.31 -34.84
CA THR A 76 -40.38 17.41 -33.42
C THR A 76 -39.24 16.78 -32.62
N SER A 77 -38.24 17.58 -32.28
CA SER A 77 -37.13 17.20 -31.42
C SER A 77 -37.67 17.06 -30.01
N VAL A 78 -37.99 15.83 -29.61
CA VAL A 78 -38.20 15.49 -28.21
C VAL A 78 -36.85 15.73 -27.53
N LEU A 79 -36.72 16.86 -26.86
CA LEU A 79 -35.54 17.16 -26.04
C LEU A 79 -35.32 15.97 -25.10
N PRO A 80 -34.12 15.38 -25.05
CA PRO A 80 -33.83 14.38 -24.03
C PRO A 80 -34.11 15.04 -22.68
N ALA A 81 -35.04 14.45 -21.93
CA ALA A 81 -35.31 14.87 -20.56
C ALA A 81 -33.96 14.87 -19.85
N ALA A 82 -33.52 16.04 -19.38
CA ALA A 82 -32.31 16.16 -18.59
C ALA A 82 -32.42 15.18 -17.44
N SER A 83 -31.58 14.13 -17.44
CA SER A 83 -31.48 13.20 -16.34
C SER A 83 -31.33 14.03 -15.06
N PRO A 84 -32.10 13.74 -13.99
CA PRO A 84 -32.00 14.49 -12.75
C PRO A 84 -30.52 14.53 -12.36
N SER A 85 -29.97 15.74 -12.27
CA SER A 85 -28.59 15.98 -11.89
C SER A 85 -28.36 15.31 -10.54
N ARG A 86 -27.61 14.21 -10.54
CA ARG A 86 -27.22 13.49 -9.33
C ARG A 86 -26.54 14.53 -8.41
N PRO A 87 -26.97 14.68 -7.15
CA PRO A 87 -26.32 15.61 -6.25
C PRO A 87 -24.82 15.27 -6.20
N ALA A 88 -23.98 16.31 -6.21
CA ALA A 88 -22.54 16.14 -6.08
C ALA A 88 -22.25 15.36 -4.79
N ALA A 89 -21.40 14.34 -4.89
CA ALA A 89 -21.00 13.58 -3.71
C ALA A 89 -20.33 14.51 -2.69
N SER A 90 -20.56 14.24 -1.41
CA SER A 90 -19.90 14.90 -0.29
C SER A 90 -19.00 13.90 0.43
N TRP A 91 -17.90 14.35 1.00
CA TRP A 91 -17.06 13.53 1.85
C TRP A 91 -17.85 13.01 3.05
N ALA A 92 -18.00 11.68 3.17
CA ALA A 92 -18.75 11.02 4.23
C ALA A 92 -17.95 9.84 4.79
N PHE A 93 -17.72 9.82 6.10
CA PHE A 93 -16.76 8.93 6.77
C PHE A 93 -17.41 8.03 7.83
N ASP A 94 -18.68 7.68 7.64
CA ASP A 94 -19.51 7.03 8.67
C ASP A 94 -19.01 5.64 9.08
N ASP A 95 -18.39 4.91 8.14
CA ASP A 95 -17.79 3.59 8.38
C ASP A 95 -16.24 3.70 8.36
N PRO A 96 -15.54 3.15 9.39
CA PRO A 96 -14.08 3.18 9.46
C PRO A 96 -13.39 2.38 8.35
N PHE A 97 -14.07 1.46 7.69
CA PHE A 97 -13.57 0.65 6.59
C PHE A 97 -14.42 0.88 5.33
N SER A 98 -14.52 2.14 4.91
CA SER A 98 -15.13 2.52 3.64
C SER A 98 -14.17 3.36 2.80
N TYR A 99 -14.27 3.18 1.48
CA TYR A 99 -13.56 3.99 0.50
C TYR A 99 -14.43 5.17 0.08
N VAL A 100 -13.92 6.38 0.22
CA VAL A 100 -14.67 7.63 -0.03
C VAL A 100 -14.19 8.43 -1.24
N PHE A 101 -13.28 7.85 -2.02
CA PHE A 101 -12.85 8.37 -3.33
C PHE A 101 -12.62 7.20 -4.29
N GLU A 102 -12.64 7.50 -5.58
CA GLU A 102 -12.37 6.55 -6.67
C GLU A 102 -11.10 6.98 -7.44
N GLY A 103 -10.52 6.05 -8.20
CA GLY A 103 -9.37 6.35 -9.04
C GLY A 103 -9.64 7.48 -10.04
N TYR A 104 -8.59 8.23 -10.38
CA TYR A 104 -8.65 9.35 -11.32
C TYR A 104 -7.30 9.58 -12.00
N ASP A 105 -7.33 10.27 -13.13
CA ASP A 105 -6.15 10.61 -13.91
C ASP A 105 -5.73 12.07 -13.69
N ALA A 106 -4.43 12.32 -13.62
CA ALA A 106 -3.82 13.63 -13.48
C ALA A 106 -2.55 13.71 -14.36
N GLY A 107 -2.76 14.05 -15.63
CA GLY A 107 -1.68 14.04 -16.61
C GLY A 107 -1.15 12.61 -16.81
N ARG A 108 0.13 12.39 -16.50
CA ARG A 108 0.79 11.07 -16.58
C ARG A 108 0.63 10.20 -15.34
N LEU A 109 0.02 10.75 -14.28
CA LEU A 109 -0.22 10.04 -13.04
C LEU A 109 -1.63 9.47 -13.05
N HIS A 110 -1.77 8.20 -12.68
CA HIS A 110 -3.06 7.51 -12.59
C HIS A 110 -3.25 7.00 -11.17
N VAL A 111 -4.10 7.66 -10.40
CA VAL A 111 -4.53 7.18 -9.08
C VAL A 111 -5.48 6.01 -9.32
N LYS A 112 -5.14 4.83 -8.82
CA LYS A 112 -6.04 3.67 -8.89
C LYS A 112 -7.10 3.76 -7.80
N ASN A 113 -8.07 2.84 -7.85
CA ASN A 113 -9.01 2.72 -6.74
C ASN A 113 -8.22 2.42 -5.45
N PRO A 114 -8.64 2.99 -4.32
CA PRO A 114 -8.03 2.68 -3.03
C PRO A 114 -8.26 1.20 -2.71
N ILE A 115 -7.21 0.55 -2.23
CA ILE A 115 -7.20 -0.89 -1.92
C ILE A 115 -6.80 -1.16 -0.46
N VAL A 116 -6.30 -0.16 0.26
CA VAL A 116 -6.04 -0.24 1.70
C VAL A 116 -6.90 0.79 2.42
N VAL A 117 -7.51 0.41 3.53
CA VAL A 117 -8.31 1.32 4.37
C VAL A 117 -8.13 1.03 5.85
N SER A 118 -8.07 2.09 6.63
CA SER A 118 -8.02 2.10 8.08
C SER A 118 -9.06 3.06 8.65
N SER A 119 -9.21 3.04 9.97
CA SER A 119 -10.02 4.03 10.69
C SER A 119 -9.50 5.47 10.58
N ALA A 120 -8.31 5.70 10.01
CA ALA A 120 -7.68 7.01 9.92
C ALA A 120 -7.44 7.47 8.48
N TYR A 121 -7.32 6.57 7.51
CA TYR A 121 -6.98 6.90 6.13
C TYR A 121 -7.35 5.76 5.16
N GLN A 122 -7.14 6.01 3.87
CA GLN A 122 -7.18 5.00 2.80
C GLN A 122 -6.04 5.25 1.81
N ILE A 123 -5.51 4.19 1.19
CA ILE A 123 -4.34 4.26 0.31
C ILE A 123 -4.70 3.70 -1.07
N ALA A 124 -4.31 4.42 -2.11
CA ALA A 124 -4.41 4.02 -3.50
C ALA A 124 -3.01 3.93 -4.16
N PRO A 125 -2.75 2.92 -5.00
CA PRO A 125 -1.57 2.90 -5.86
C PRO A 125 -1.58 4.10 -6.81
N LEU A 126 -0.39 4.66 -7.06
CA LEU A 126 -0.18 5.72 -8.03
C LEU A 126 0.65 5.19 -9.20
N HIS A 127 0.03 5.06 -10.38
CA HIS A 127 0.75 4.64 -11.58
C HIS A 127 1.30 5.84 -12.35
N VAL A 128 2.38 5.61 -13.08
CA VAL A 128 3.04 6.63 -13.91
C VAL A 128 3.21 6.09 -15.33
N ASP A 129 2.78 6.85 -16.33
CA ASP A 129 2.93 6.47 -17.73
C ASP A 129 4.37 6.09 -18.09
N GLY A 130 4.51 4.92 -18.73
CA GLY A 130 5.79 4.43 -19.24
C GLY A 130 6.77 3.95 -18.17
N LEU A 131 6.34 3.84 -16.90
CA LEU A 131 7.13 3.27 -15.82
C LEU A 131 6.47 2.00 -15.29
N VAL A 132 7.30 1.09 -14.74
CA VAL A 132 6.80 -0.08 -14.03
C VAL A 132 6.59 0.30 -12.58
N THR A 133 5.36 0.19 -12.12
CA THR A 133 5.01 0.50 -10.74
C THR A 133 5.24 -0.73 -9.86
N ASN A 134 5.73 -0.50 -8.64
CA ASN A 134 6.05 -1.56 -7.68
C ASN A 134 4.82 -2.32 -7.16
N ASP A 135 3.64 -2.08 -7.70
CA ASP A 135 2.44 -2.85 -7.44
C ASP A 135 2.13 -3.85 -8.57
N ARG A 136 3.06 -4.11 -9.51
CA ARG A 136 2.86 -5.10 -10.57
C ARG A 136 3.37 -6.47 -10.12
N ALA A 137 2.53 -7.52 -10.28
CA ALA A 137 2.99 -8.90 -10.18
C ALA A 137 4.24 -9.08 -11.03
N VAL A 138 5.30 -9.62 -10.43
CA VAL A 138 6.38 -10.20 -11.22
C VAL A 138 5.73 -11.29 -12.09
N ASP A 139 5.88 -11.20 -13.41
CA ASP A 139 5.37 -12.24 -14.33
C ASP A 139 5.91 -13.60 -13.86
N PRO A 140 5.07 -14.64 -13.66
CA PRO A 140 5.54 -15.96 -13.25
C PRO A 140 6.67 -16.51 -14.13
N ALA A 141 6.69 -16.19 -15.42
CA ALA A 141 7.79 -16.55 -16.32
C ALA A 141 9.10 -15.81 -15.96
N GLU A 142 8.99 -14.56 -15.54
CA GLU A 142 10.11 -13.74 -15.06
C GLU A 142 10.60 -14.20 -13.67
N ALA A 143 9.68 -14.56 -12.77
CA ALA A 143 9.99 -15.13 -11.46
C ALA A 143 10.72 -16.49 -11.60
N VAL A 144 10.25 -17.37 -12.49
CA VAL A 144 10.91 -18.65 -12.81
C VAL A 144 12.28 -18.44 -13.47
N ALA A 145 12.42 -17.41 -14.32
CA ALA A 145 13.70 -17.07 -14.93
C ALA A 145 14.72 -16.55 -13.88
N ARG A 146 14.28 -15.75 -12.91
CA ARG A 146 15.10 -15.30 -11.76
C ARG A 146 15.51 -16.48 -10.87
N ALA A 147 14.58 -17.38 -10.56
CA ALA A 147 14.85 -18.57 -9.74
C ALA A 147 15.84 -19.55 -10.40
N LYS A 148 15.74 -19.76 -11.74
CA LYS A 148 16.64 -20.66 -12.49
C LYS A 148 18.07 -20.15 -12.59
N LYS A 149 18.31 -18.84 -12.46
CA LYS A 149 19.67 -18.28 -12.51
C LYS A 149 20.47 -18.48 -11.21
N GLY A 150 19.86 -18.96 -10.13
CA GLY A 150 20.57 -19.17 -8.86
C GLY A 150 21.07 -17.88 -8.20
N ASP A 151 20.63 -16.72 -8.69
CA ASP A 151 20.99 -15.40 -8.18
C ASP A 151 20.18 -15.08 -6.93
N SER A 152 20.49 -15.74 -5.83
CA SER A 152 20.02 -15.36 -4.49
C SER A 152 20.76 -14.15 -3.92
N ALA A 153 21.57 -13.43 -4.72
CA ALA A 153 22.36 -12.30 -4.25
C ALA A 153 22.69 -11.28 -5.35
N LYS A 154 21.69 -10.50 -5.78
CA LYS A 154 21.75 -9.04 -6.09
C LYS A 154 20.58 -8.65 -6.98
N THR A 155 19.65 -7.89 -6.41
CA THR A 155 18.58 -7.14 -7.07
C THR A 155 19.08 -6.03 -8.03
N THR A 156 20.31 -6.06 -8.53
CA THR A 156 20.89 -4.91 -9.25
C THR A 156 20.84 -4.96 -10.77
N GLU A 157 20.40 -6.05 -11.41
CA GLU A 157 20.31 -6.07 -12.88
C GLU A 157 19.06 -6.81 -13.35
N SER A 158 17.89 -6.20 -13.14
CA SER A 158 16.77 -6.36 -14.08
C SER A 158 17.25 -5.87 -15.44
N GLY A 159 17.69 -6.80 -16.29
CA GLY A 159 18.30 -6.54 -17.61
C GLY A 159 17.34 -6.02 -18.69
N GLY A 160 16.39 -5.16 -18.33
CA GLY A 160 15.60 -4.34 -19.23
C GLY A 160 15.56 -2.92 -18.69
N ASP A 161 15.60 -1.91 -19.57
CA ASP A 161 15.52 -0.47 -19.26
C ASP A 161 14.19 -0.04 -18.58
N GLU A 162 13.44 -0.97 -17.98
CA GLU A 162 12.18 -0.70 -17.31
C GLU A 162 12.44 -0.03 -15.96
N ARG A 163 12.36 1.30 -15.96
CA ARG A 163 12.48 2.14 -14.76
C ARG A 163 11.31 1.88 -13.82
N GLN A 164 11.65 1.54 -12.58
CA GLN A 164 10.69 1.23 -11.52
C GLN A 164 10.31 2.46 -10.72
N VAL A 165 9.05 2.56 -10.33
CA VAL A 165 8.52 3.60 -9.45
C VAL A 165 7.71 2.98 -8.32
N TYR A 166 7.96 3.41 -7.09
CA TYR A 166 7.04 3.19 -5.97
C TYR A 166 6.31 4.49 -5.69
N ALA A 167 5.00 4.53 -5.86
CA ALA A 167 4.23 5.72 -5.58
C ALA A 167 2.81 5.37 -5.13
N TYR A 168 2.26 6.20 -4.25
CA TYR A 168 0.93 6.01 -3.69
C TYR A 168 0.30 7.33 -3.24
N LEU A 169 -1.01 7.30 -3.09
CA LEU A 169 -1.82 8.38 -2.53
C LEU A 169 -2.49 7.90 -1.25
N THR A 170 -2.17 8.53 -0.12
CA THR A 170 -2.88 8.34 1.15
C THR A 170 -3.87 9.48 1.36
N VAL A 171 -5.14 9.16 1.58
CA VAL A 171 -6.18 10.14 1.92
C VAL A 171 -6.60 9.94 3.37
N TYR A 172 -6.22 10.90 4.21
CA TYR A 172 -6.48 10.92 5.64
C TYR A 172 -7.83 11.53 5.96
N ARG A 173 -8.56 10.89 6.87
CA ARG A 173 -9.81 11.39 7.42
C ARG A 173 -9.60 12.70 8.19
N PRO A 174 -10.66 13.50 8.41
CA PRO A 174 -10.58 14.72 9.19
C PRO A 174 -9.90 14.50 10.56
N GLY A 175 -8.88 15.31 10.87
CA GLY A 175 -8.12 15.27 12.12
C GLY A 175 -7.07 14.15 12.23
N ALA A 176 -6.98 13.26 11.25
CA ALA A 176 -6.05 12.13 11.31
C ALA A 176 -4.59 12.56 11.09
N PHE A 177 -4.36 13.37 10.06
CA PHE A 177 -3.03 13.84 9.67
C PHE A 177 -2.60 15.10 10.43
N ASP A 178 -1.35 15.13 10.88
CA ASP A 178 -0.72 16.25 11.57
C ASP A 178 0.20 17.02 10.62
N ALA A 179 -0.40 17.91 9.83
CA ALA A 179 0.33 18.76 8.89
C ALA A 179 1.34 19.69 9.57
N ALA A 180 1.24 19.94 10.88
CA ALA A 180 2.22 20.73 11.60
C ALA A 180 3.53 19.96 11.86
N LYS A 181 3.46 18.63 11.93
CA LYS A 181 4.62 17.75 12.05
C LYS A 181 5.20 17.32 10.70
N PHE A 182 4.44 17.44 9.62
CA PHE A 182 4.92 17.14 8.28
C PHE A 182 5.92 18.20 7.79
N THR A 183 7.17 17.80 7.58
CA THR A 183 8.27 18.70 7.22
C THR A 183 8.28 19.01 5.73
N GLY A 184 8.53 20.26 5.35
CA GLY A 184 8.65 20.63 3.95
C GLY A 184 8.48 22.11 3.69
N THR A 185 8.40 22.48 2.42
CA THR A 185 8.07 23.84 1.97
C THR A 185 6.55 23.98 1.90
N ARG A 186 6.00 24.92 2.67
CA ARG A 186 4.58 25.28 2.58
C ARG A 186 4.32 26.02 1.27
N VAL A 187 3.31 25.58 0.55
CA VAL A 187 2.91 26.12 -0.76
C VAL A 187 1.38 26.19 -0.85
N THR A 188 0.88 26.82 -1.90
CA THR A 188 -0.53 26.80 -2.27
C THR A 188 -0.65 26.18 -3.65
N VAL A 189 -1.48 25.15 -3.79
CA VAL A 189 -1.70 24.43 -5.05
C VAL A 189 -3.20 24.43 -5.32
N ASP A 190 -3.62 25.03 -6.42
CA ASP A 190 -5.04 25.15 -6.80
C ASP A 190 -5.96 25.67 -5.68
N GLY A 191 -5.45 26.58 -4.85
CA GLY A 191 -6.18 27.17 -3.72
C GLY A 191 -6.16 26.34 -2.43
N HIS A 192 -5.56 25.15 -2.45
CA HIS A 192 -5.39 24.30 -1.28
C HIS A 192 -4.09 24.62 -0.53
N GLN A 193 -4.14 24.56 0.80
CA GLN A 193 -2.93 24.56 1.62
C GLN A 193 -2.17 23.26 1.37
N ALA A 194 -0.87 23.37 1.11
CA ALA A 194 -0.04 22.21 0.83
C ALA A 194 1.37 22.33 1.41
N VAL A 195 2.03 21.19 1.56
CA VAL A 195 3.41 21.06 2.02
C VAL A 195 4.14 20.11 1.08
N GLU A 196 5.21 20.59 0.47
CA GLU A 196 6.07 19.81 -0.41
C GLU A 196 7.33 19.37 0.32
N GLN A 197 7.67 18.09 0.16
CA GLN A 197 8.86 17.52 0.71
C GLN A 197 9.70 16.90 -0.41
N GLU A 198 10.97 17.23 -0.44
CA GLU A 198 11.98 16.47 -1.18
C GLU A 198 12.89 15.81 -0.12
N GLY A 199 12.87 14.49 -0.11
CA GLY A 199 13.52 13.65 0.90
C GLY A 199 14.89 13.13 0.48
N PRO A 200 15.48 12.21 1.27
CA PRO A 200 16.74 11.58 0.93
C PRO A 200 16.61 10.74 -0.34
N ARG A 201 17.77 10.46 -0.96
CA ARG A 201 17.87 9.49 -2.05
C ARG A 201 18.09 8.09 -1.50
N TYR A 202 17.41 7.12 -2.11
CA TYR A 202 17.58 5.69 -1.87
C TYR A 202 18.08 5.06 -3.17
N GLY A 203 19.41 4.97 -3.32
CA GLY A 203 20.03 4.63 -4.60
C GLY A 203 19.84 5.74 -5.64
N ALA A 204 19.31 5.40 -6.82
CA ALA A 204 18.97 6.36 -7.86
C ALA A 204 17.67 7.12 -7.57
N ASN A 205 16.82 6.58 -6.70
CA ASN A 205 15.49 7.09 -6.43
C ASN A 205 15.55 8.24 -5.42
N LEU A 206 14.76 9.27 -5.68
CA LEU A 206 14.52 10.42 -4.83
C LEU A 206 13.14 10.27 -4.20
N HIS A 207 13.05 10.42 -2.88
CA HIS A 207 11.77 10.53 -2.21
C HIS A 207 11.18 11.92 -2.46
N ARG A 208 9.95 12.00 -2.97
CA ARG A 208 9.16 13.23 -3.11
C ARG A 208 7.77 13.01 -2.53
N ALA A 209 7.29 13.99 -1.78
CA ALA A 209 5.94 13.98 -1.24
C ALA A 209 5.24 15.33 -1.37
N LEU A 210 3.92 15.29 -1.56
CA LEU A 210 3.03 16.45 -1.52
C LEU A 210 1.87 16.13 -0.58
N ALA A 211 1.77 16.87 0.52
CA ALA A 211 0.60 16.86 1.40
C ALA A 211 -0.30 18.05 1.08
N TRP A 212 -1.61 17.88 0.95
CA TRP A 212 -2.56 19.00 0.79
C TRP A 212 -3.89 18.78 1.51
N GLU A 213 -4.49 19.87 1.98
CA GLU A 213 -5.81 19.86 2.61
C GLU A 213 -6.90 19.82 1.54
N TYR A 214 -7.60 18.69 1.39
CA TYR A 214 -8.62 18.52 0.35
C TYR A 214 -10.04 18.90 0.82
N THR A 215 -10.25 18.94 2.14
CA THR A 215 -11.42 19.52 2.82
C THR A 215 -11.03 19.88 4.25
N GLU A 216 -11.85 20.66 4.96
CA GLU A 216 -11.55 21.14 6.32
C GLU A 216 -11.06 20.02 7.25
N GLY A 217 -9.80 20.17 7.71
CA GLY A 217 -9.17 19.25 8.65
C GLY A 217 -8.73 17.90 8.05
N ALA A 218 -8.92 17.66 6.76
CA ALA A 218 -8.60 16.38 6.10
C ALA A 218 -7.54 16.57 5.00
N TRP A 219 -6.57 15.67 4.97
CA TRP A 219 -5.36 15.82 4.16
C TRP A 219 -5.13 14.62 3.26
N ALA A 220 -4.59 14.86 2.07
CA ALA A 220 -4.10 13.84 1.18
C ALA A 220 -2.59 13.99 1.05
N VAL A 221 -1.87 12.87 0.95
CA VAL A 221 -0.42 12.83 0.81
C VAL A 221 -0.08 11.90 -0.35
N ALA A 222 0.47 12.47 -1.41
CA ALA A 222 1.04 11.70 -2.52
C ALA A 222 2.53 11.54 -2.28
N GLU A 223 3.03 10.30 -2.32
CA GLU A 223 4.45 9.97 -2.15
C GLU A 223 4.97 9.24 -3.38
N SER A 224 6.24 9.46 -3.70
CA SER A 224 6.95 8.77 -4.77
C SER A 224 8.42 8.54 -4.42
N PHE A 225 8.93 7.37 -4.79
CA PHE A 225 10.32 6.98 -4.77
C PHE A 225 10.68 6.56 -6.19
N ALA A 226 11.19 7.51 -6.95
CA ALA A 226 11.49 7.37 -8.37
C ALA A 226 12.77 8.13 -8.72
N GLU A 227 13.36 7.89 -9.90
CA GLU A 227 14.44 8.76 -10.35
C GLU A 227 13.94 10.22 -10.47
N PRO A 228 14.79 11.23 -10.24
CA PRO A 228 14.35 12.64 -10.27
C PRO A 228 13.68 13.09 -11.57
N ALA A 229 13.96 12.42 -12.68
CA ALA A 229 13.42 12.70 -14.01
C ALA A 229 12.05 12.04 -14.27
N ASP A 230 11.63 11.10 -13.42
CA ASP A 230 10.43 10.27 -13.64
C ASP A 230 9.17 10.91 -13.09
N VAL A 231 9.25 11.42 -11.86
CA VAL A 231 8.13 12.06 -11.17
C VAL A 231 8.57 13.41 -10.63
N SER A 232 8.12 14.50 -11.24
CA SER A 232 8.43 15.86 -10.81
C SER A 232 7.48 16.37 -9.72
N ALA A 233 7.87 17.43 -9.02
CA ALA A 233 6.96 18.13 -8.10
C ALA A 233 5.71 18.68 -8.82
N ALA A 234 5.85 19.09 -10.09
CA ALA A 234 4.72 19.55 -10.90
C ALA A 234 3.73 18.42 -11.20
N ASP A 235 4.21 17.19 -11.41
CA ASP A 235 3.34 16.03 -11.58
C ASP A 235 2.51 15.80 -10.31
N LEU A 236 3.15 15.78 -9.12
CA LEU A 236 2.43 15.59 -7.85
C LEU A 236 1.40 16.70 -7.60
N ARG A 237 1.73 17.97 -7.92
CA ARG A 237 0.78 19.09 -7.82
C ARG A 237 -0.46 18.88 -8.68
N GLY A 238 -0.32 18.24 -9.84
CA GLY A 238 -1.44 17.94 -10.73
C GLY A 238 -2.52 17.05 -10.12
N LEU A 239 -2.20 16.28 -9.07
CA LEU A 239 -3.15 15.41 -8.38
C LEU A 239 -4.22 16.19 -7.61
N VAL A 240 -3.90 17.39 -7.12
CA VAL A 240 -4.76 18.19 -6.25
C VAL A 240 -6.11 18.47 -6.90
N ALA A 241 -6.09 18.87 -8.18
CA ALA A 241 -7.30 19.15 -8.94
C ALA A 241 -8.15 17.90 -9.23
N GLY A 242 -7.61 16.69 -9.15
CA GLY A 242 -8.32 15.44 -9.51
C GLY A 242 -9.07 14.79 -8.35
N LEU A 243 -8.61 14.97 -7.11
CA LEU A 243 -9.22 14.30 -5.95
C LEU A 243 -10.66 14.81 -5.69
N ARG A 244 -11.63 13.89 -5.71
CA ARG A 244 -13.06 14.17 -5.49
C ARG A 244 -13.69 13.10 -4.59
N PRO A 245 -14.72 13.46 -3.79
CA PRO A 245 -15.48 12.47 -3.05
C PRO A 245 -16.23 11.53 -3.99
N SER A 246 -16.38 10.27 -3.59
CA SER A 246 -17.27 9.29 -4.19
C SER A 246 -18.40 8.91 -3.22
N VAL A 247 -19.33 8.08 -3.69
CA VAL A 247 -20.28 7.42 -2.77
C VAL A 247 -19.48 6.43 -1.91
N PRO A 248 -19.57 6.48 -0.56
CA PRO A 248 -18.82 5.56 0.28
C PRO A 248 -19.08 4.09 -0.10
N LEU A 249 -18.00 3.38 -0.41
CA LEU A 249 -18.03 1.97 -0.72
C LEU A 249 -17.47 1.17 0.47
N PRO A 250 -18.28 0.34 1.15
CA PRO A 250 -17.78 -0.51 2.22
C PRO A 250 -16.69 -1.45 1.70
N ALA A 251 -15.57 -1.52 2.41
CA ALA A 251 -14.51 -2.43 2.06
C ALA A 251 -14.92 -3.87 2.39
N ARG A 252 -14.41 -4.81 1.58
CA ARG A 252 -14.71 -6.23 1.68
C ARG A 252 -13.41 -7.00 1.82
N VAL A 253 -13.47 -8.14 2.50
CA VAL A 253 -12.31 -9.01 2.75
C VAL A 253 -12.69 -10.46 2.44
N PRO A 254 -11.75 -11.31 2.01
CA PRO A 254 -12.05 -12.67 1.60
C PRO A 254 -12.32 -13.63 2.77
N PHE A 255 -12.54 -13.13 3.99
CA PHE A 255 -12.68 -13.95 5.18
C PHE A 255 -13.50 -13.31 6.29
N THR A 256 -14.03 -14.13 7.20
CA THR A 256 -14.52 -13.70 8.51
C THR A 256 -13.62 -14.24 9.63
N VAL A 257 -13.62 -13.55 10.76
CA VAL A 257 -12.87 -13.95 11.95
C VAL A 257 -13.82 -14.40 13.05
N GLY A 258 -13.77 -15.69 13.39
CA GLY A 258 -14.54 -16.30 14.47
C GLY A 258 -13.89 -16.17 15.85
N TYR A 259 -12.58 -15.89 15.93
CA TYR A 259 -11.86 -15.71 17.18
C TYR A 259 -10.84 -14.57 17.08
N LEU A 260 -10.84 -13.68 18.07
CA LEU A 260 -9.79 -12.69 18.28
C LEU A 260 -9.29 -12.74 19.72
N PRO A 261 -7.98 -12.59 19.97
CA PRO A 261 -7.48 -12.42 21.32
C PRO A 261 -8.11 -11.18 21.97
N ALA A 262 -8.34 -11.23 23.28
CA ALA A 262 -9.01 -10.14 23.99
C ALA A 262 -8.29 -8.79 23.80
N GLY A 263 -9.07 -7.75 23.49
CA GLY A 263 -8.59 -6.38 23.30
C GLY A 263 -7.96 -6.09 21.93
N TYR A 264 -7.86 -7.07 21.04
CA TYR A 264 -7.47 -6.82 19.66
C TYR A 264 -8.68 -6.34 18.83
N HIS A 265 -8.41 -5.38 17.96
CA HIS A 265 -9.39 -4.83 17.04
C HIS A 265 -8.76 -4.67 15.66
N ALA A 266 -9.55 -4.84 14.59
CA ALA A 266 -9.10 -4.50 13.25
C ALA A 266 -8.73 -3.02 13.20
N ALA A 267 -7.53 -2.74 12.69
CA ALA A 267 -7.00 -1.38 12.56
C ALA A 267 -6.92 -0.95 11.09
N GLU A 268 -6.57 -1.88 10.20
CA GLU A 268 -6.38 -1.64 8.78
C GLU A 268 -6.62 -2.94 8.00
N LEU A 269 -7.04 -2.82 6.75
CA LEU A 269 -7.17 -3.94 5.83
C LEU A 269 -6.72 -3.58 4.42
N GLY A 270 -6.37 -4.61 3.66
CA GLY A 270 -6.17 -4.57 2.22
C GLY A 270 -7.19 -5.46 1.49
N GLN A 271 -7.74 -4.94 0.39
CA GLN A 271 -8.61 -5.64 -0.54
C GLN A 271 -7.83 -5.87 -1.84
N HIS A 272 -7.67 -7.12 -2.27
CA HIS A 272 -6.72 -7.49 -3.34
C HIS A 272 -5.27 -7.10 -3.06
N ALA A 273 -4.95 -6.94 -1.79
CA ALA A 273 -3.65 -6.51 -1.28
C ALA A 273 -3.54 -6.90 0.19
N PHE A 274 -2.32 -6.93 0.72
CA PHE A 274 -2.14 -6.92 2.17
C PHE A 274 -2.52 -5.57 2.77
N ALA A 275 -2.62 -5.49 4.10
CA ALA A 275 -2.75 -4.20 4.76
C ALA A 275 -1.43 -3.39 4.66
N GLY A 276 -1.54 -2.08 4.84
CA GLY A 276 -0.42 -1.15 4.88
C GLY A 276 0.29 -0.95 3.53
N LEU A 277 1.47 -0.33 3.60
CA LEU A 277 2.28 -0.03 2.42
C LEU A 277 2.84 -1.29 1.72
N ASN A 278 3.07 -2.38 2.47
CA ASN A 278 3.40 -3.67 1.88
C ASN A 278 2.29 -4.19 0.97
N GLY A 279 1.03 -3.89 1.31
CA GLY A 279 -0.12 -4.16 0.45
C GLY A 279 -0.05 -3.43 -0.89
N ILE A 280 0.29 -2.15 -0.87
CA ILE A 280 0.47 -1.37 -2.10
C ILE A 280 1.61 -1.95 -2.94
N ALA A 281 2.74 -2.29 -2.33
CA ALA A 281 3.88 -2.89 -3.01
C ALA A 281 3.65 -4.33 -3.52
N SER A 282 2.52 -4.96 -3.19
CA SER A 282 2.20 -6.34 -3.58
C SER A 282 0.81 -6.48 -4.20
N ALA A 283 0.14 -5.38 -4.54
CA ALA A 283 -1.25 -5.40 -5.02
C ALA A 283 -1.41 -6.18 -6.33
N GLY A 284 -0.37 -6.21 -7.16
CA GLY A 284 -0.38 -6.94 -8.42
C GLY A 284 -0.10 -8.43 -8.27
N ASP A 285 0.41 -8.90 -7.13
CA ASP A 285 0.80 -10.31 -6.90
C ASP A 285 -0.38 -11.28 -6.84
N GLY A 286 -1.61 -10.80 -7.08
CA GLY A 286 -2.84 -11.58 -7.01
C GLY A 286 -3.25 -11.95 -5.60
N ASN A 287 -2.73 -11.23 -4.58
CA ASN A 287 -3.14 -11.40 -3.19
C ASN A 287 -4.63 -11.12 -3.05
N TYR A 288 -5.34 -11.91 -2.25
CA TYR A 288 -6.80 -11.75 -2.09
C TYR A 288 -7.12 -10.68 -1.05
N GLY A 289 -6.38 -10.62 0.06
CA GLY A 289 -6.61 -9.61 1.08
C GLY A 289 -5.80 -9.82 2.35
N GLY A 290 -5.91 -8.88 3.27
CA GLY A 290 -5.35 -9.01 4.61
C GLY A 290 -5.90 -7.99 5.58
N ALA A 291 -5.64 -8.18 6.87
CA ALA A 291 -6.01 -7.23 7.92
C ALA A 291 -4.99 -7.21 9.06
N ILE A 292 -4.69 -6.01 9.54
CA ILE A 292 -3.92 -5.77 10.76
C ILE A 292 -4.88 -5.64 11.93
N PHE A 293 -4.59 -6.36 13.00
CA PHE A 293 -5.26 -6.28 14.29
C PHE A 293 -4.30 -5.76 15.33
N ALA A 294 -4.71 -4.81 16.16
CA ALA A 294 -3.82 -4.18 17.15
C ALA A 294 -4.43 -4.15 18.56
N ASN A 295 -3.55 -4.29 19.55
CA ASN A 295 -3.83 -4.03 20.96
C ASN A 295 -2.59 -3.38 21.62
N PRO A 296 -2.67 -2.10 22.08
CA PRO A 296 -3.86 -1.25 22.05
C PRO A 296 -4.27 -0.84 20.63
N ALA A 297 -5.47 -0.26 20.50
CA ALA A 297 -5.90 0.34 19.23
C ALA A 297 -4.89 1.38 18.74
N LEU A 298 -4.62 1.39 17.44
CA LEU A 298 -3.68 2.34 16.82
C LEU A 298 -4.24 3.76 16.87
N PRO A 299 -3.38 4.79 17.00
CA PRO A 299 -3.82 6.17 17.03
C PRO A 299 -4.51 6.55 15.72
N THR A 300 -5.65 7.24 15.79
CA THR A 300 -6.38 7.76 14.62
C THR A 300 -6.10 9.22 14.33
N THR A 301 -5.23 9.85 15.12
CA THR A 301 -4.88 11.28 15.03
C THR A 301 -3.38 11.46 15.24
N GLY A 302 -2.83 12.57 14.75
CA GLY A 302 -1.43 12.89 14.97
C GLY A 302 -0.47 12.18 14.01
N LEU A 303 -1.01 11.57 12.94
CA LEU A 303 -0.25 10.78 11.96
C LEU A 303 0.49 11.70 10.99
N VAL A 304 1.70 11.31 10.61
CA VAL A 304 2.45 11.93 9.49
C VAL A 304 2.74 10.94 8.37
N GLU A 305 2.41 9.67 8.60
CA GLU A 305 2.62 8.52 7.72
C GLU A 305 1.54 7.47 8.03
N PRO A 306 1.27 6.51 7.12
CA PRO A 306 0.42 5.37 7.39
C PRO A 306 0.94 4.52 8.57
N TYR A 307 0.10 3.63 9.09
CA TYR A 307 0.51 2.62 10.06
C TYR A 307 1.65 1.78 9.49
N GLY A 308 2.66 1.52 10.32
CA GLY A 308 3.90 0.86 9.91
C GLY A 308 4.98 1.77 9.32
N GLY A 309 4.64 3.04 9.09
CA GLY A 309 5.55 4.05 8.54
C GLY A 309 5.99 3.78 7.10
N VAL A 310 6.96 4.55 6.61
CA VAL A 310 7.41 4.52 5.20
C VAL A 310 7.92 3.16 4.70
N GLU A 311 8.39 2.28 5.61
CA GLU A 311 8.89 0.95 5.27
C GLU A 311 7.81 -0.14 5.39
N GLY A 312 6.59 0.20 5.81
CA GLY A 312 5.50 -0.76 5.99
C GLY A 312 5.76 -1.79 7.08
N GLU A 313 6.43 -1.42 8.19
CA GLU A 313 6.65 -2.34 9.31
C GLU A 313 5.31 -2.72 9.98
N ASP A 314 5.24 -3.87 10.66
CA ASP A 314 4.07 -4.18 11.48
C ASP A 314 3.93 -3.16 12.63
N PRO A 315 2.76 -2.55 12.85
CA PRO A 315 2.54 -1.66 13.99
C PRO A 315 2.85 -2.36 15.33
N PRO A 316 3.42 -1.66 16.33
CA PRO A 316 3.67 -2.26 17.64
C PRO A 316 2.39 -2.80 18.28
N GLY A 317 2.47 -4.01 18.84
CA GLY A 317 1.30 -4.65 19.48
C GLY A 317 0.25 -5.16 18.49
N SER A 318 0.65 -5.43 17.24
CA SER A 318 -0.26 -5.94 16.21
C SER A 318 0.05 -7.36 15.74
N PHE A 319 -0.91 -7.98 15.07
CA PHE A 319 -0.68 -9.14 14.21
C PHE A 319 -1.44 -8.95 12.91
N THR A 320 -1.04 -9.69 11.88
CA THR A 320 -1.60 -9.56 10.54
C THR A 320 -2.15 -10.90 10.09
N ILE A 321 -3.33 -10.86 9.45
CA ILE A 321 -3.90 -11.99 8.71
C ILE A 321 -3.70 -11.70 7.23
N PHE A 322 -3.19 -12.68 6.49
CA PHE A 322 -3.04 -12.64 5.04
C PHE A 322 -3.83 -13.78 4.40
N VAL A 323 -4.48 -13.49 3.27
CA VAL A 323 -5.13 -14.48 2.40
C VAL A 323 -4.58 -14.28 1.00
N LEU A 324 -3.87 -15.28 0.49
CA LEU A 324 -3.13 -15.18 -0.76
C LEU A 324 -3.14 -16.50 -1.54
N PRO A 325 -2.88 -16.47 -2.85
CA PRO A 325 -2.55 -17.66 -3.62
C PRO A 325 -1.40 -18.45 -2.97
N ASN A 326 -1.46 -19.77 -3.06
CA ASN A 326 -0.43 -20.62 -2.45
C ASN A 326 0.96 -20.38 -3.06
N ASP A 327 1.05 -20.11 -4.36
CA ASP A 327 2.30 -19.81 -5.08
C ASP A 327 2.91 -18.45 -4.69
N SER A 328 2.10 -17.51 -4.20
CA SER A 328 2.56 -16.25 -3.60
C SER A 328 3.03 -16.40 -2.15
N SER A 329 2.87 -17.57 -1.53
CA SER A 329 3.22 -17.82 -0.12
C SER A 329 4.68 -18.20 0.04
N ASN A 330 5.37 -17.58 1.00
CA ASN A 330 6.70 -18.02 1.42
C ASN A 330 6.69 -19.39 2.13
N GLN A 331 5.49 -19.92 2.43
CA GLN A 331 5.25 -21.27 2.94
C GLN A 331 4.43 -22.11 1.94
N ALA A 332 4.54 -21.82 0.65
CA ALA A 332 3.83 -22.55 -0.41
C ALA A 332 3.94 -24.07 -0.25
N LEU A 333 2.79 -24.76 -0.37
CA LEU A 333 2.78 -26.20 -0.62
C LEU A 333 3.43 -26.48 -1.97
N LYS A 334 4.20 -27.56 -2.04
CA LYS A 334 4.76 -28.03 -3.31
C LYS A 334 3.68 -28.67 -4.18
N ASP A 335 3.92 -28.72 -5.49
CA ASP A 335 3.04 -29.42 -6.42
C ASP A 335 2.75 -30.86 -5.96
N GLY A 336 1.47 -31.17 -5.77
CA GLY A 336 0.99 -32.48 -5.31
C GLY A 336 1.13 -32.73 -3.80
N GLU A 337 1.73 -31.81 -3.03
CA GLU A 337 1.68 -31.86 -1.57
C GLU A 337 0.25 -31.63 -1.09
N LYS A 338 -0.20 -32.47 -0.15
CA LYS A 338 -1.52 -32.30 0.47
C LYS A 338 -1.41 -31.27 1.58
N ALA A 339 -2.39 -30.37 1.64
CA ALA A 339 -2.56 -29.48 2.77
C ALA A 339 -2.57 -30.28 4.09
N PRO A 340 -1.78 -29.90 5.10
CA PRO A 340 -1.84 -30.52 6.41
C PRO A 340 -3.22 -30.27 7.06
N ALA A 341 -3.66 -31.21 7.88
CA ALA A 341 -4.94 -31.09 8.59
C ALA A 341 -4.91 -30.00 9.69
N GLU A 342 -3.72 -29.74 10.24
CA GLU A 342 -3.48 -28.73 11.27
C GLU A 342 -2.61 -27.59 10.72
N PRO A 343 -2.77 -26.35 11.21
CA PRO A 343 -1.88 -25.24 10.85
C PRO A 343 -0.41 -25.53 11.17
N ARG A 344 0.49 -25.06 10.31
CA ARG A 344 1.95 -25.12 10.55
C ARG A 344 2.39 -23.81 11.19
N CYS A 345 2.88 -23.88 12.42
CA CYS A 345 3.33 -22.75 13.21
C CYS A 345 4.83 -22.79 13.50
N GLY A 346 5.44 -21.60 13.61
CA GLY A 346 6.81 -21.42 14.05
C GLY A 346 7.35 -20.04 13.69
N ASN A 347 8.35 -19.58 14.46
CA ASN A 347 9.06 -18.30 14.22
C ASN A 347 8.14 -17.06 14.12
N GLY A 348 7.00 -17.07 14.82
CA GLY A 348 6.06 -15.94 14.80
C GLY A 348 5.11 -15.90 13.60
N PHE A 349 5.00 -17.01 12.87
CA PHE A 349 4.05 -17.22 11.78
C PHE A 349 3.28 -18.51 11.98
N CYS A 350 2.03 -18.54 11.54
CA CYS A 350 1.25 -19.76 11.36
C CYS A 350 0.58 -19.74 9.99
N ASN A 351 0.52 -20.89 9.34
CA ASN A 351 -0.08 -21.04 8.02
C ASN A 351 -1.10 -22.18 8.01
N ALA A 352 -2.22 -21.94 7.34
CA ALA A 352 -3.22 -22.93 6.97
C ALA A 352 -3.48 -22.84 5.46
N TRP A 353 -4.06 -23.89 4.88
CA TRP A 353 -4.35 -23.95 3.46
C TRP A 353 -5.77 -24.45 3.23
N THR A 354 -6.38 -24.03 2.14
CA THR A 354 -7.62 -24.65 1.66
C THR A 354 -7.40 -26.13 1.37
N ALA A 355 -8.47 -26.92 1.38
CA ALA A 355 -8.39 -28.37 1.16
C ALA A 355 -7.80 -28.73 -0.22
N ASP A 356 -7.95 -27.86 -1.21
CA ASP A 356 -7.36 -28.00 -2.55
C ASP A 356 -5.92 -27.48 -2.66
N GLY A 357 -5.38 -26.90 -1.57
CA GLY A 357 -4.02 -26.37 -1.49
C GLY A 357 -3.78 -25.08 -2.29
N LYS A 358 -4.82 -24.45 -2.85
CA LYS A 358 -4.67 -23.28 -3.74
C LYS A 358 -4.55 -21.95 -3.01
N THR A 359 -5.11 -21.85 -1.81
CA THR A 359 -5.11 -20.62 -1.03
C THR A 359 -4.39 -20.86 0.28
N SER A 360 -3.45 -19.97 0.61
CA SER A 360 -2.75 -19.91 1.88
C SER A 360 -3.39 -18.83 2.76
N ILE A 361 -3.62 -19.17 4.02
CA ILE A 361 -4.04 -18.26 5.08
C ILE A 361 -2.90 -18.18 6.06
N GLN A 362 -2.37 -16.97 6.29
CA GLN A 362 -1.24 -16.78 7.18
C GLN A 362 -1.62 -15.83 8.32
N VAL A 363 -1.24 -16.19 9.55
CA VAL A 363 -1.21 -15.28 10.69
C VAL A 363 0.25 -14.98 11.00
N ALA A 364 0.62 -13.70 11.01
CA ALA A 364 1.94 -13.23 11.34
C ALA A 364 1.89 -12.31 12.57
N SER A 365 2.70 -12.59 13.58
CA SER A 365 2.76 -11.75 14.78
C SER A 365 4.19 -11.40 15.19
N GLU A 366 5.21 -11.82 14.43
CA GLU A 366 6.63 -11.63 14.77
C GLU A 366 6.97 -12.08 16.22
N GLY A 367 6.31 -13.12 16.70
CA GLY A 367 6.49 -13.68 18.06
C GLY A 367 5.75 -12.94 19.18
N ARG A 368 4.89 -11.96 18.87
CA ARG A 368 4.00 -11.29 19.83
C ARG A 368 2.88 -12.20 20.36
N LEU A 369 2.46 -13.18 19.56
CA LEU A 369 1.51 -14.21 19.94
C LEU A 369 2.21 -15.57 20.05
N SER A 370 1.66 -16.45 20.89
CA SER A 370 2.11 -17.85 20.95
C SER A 370 1.58 -18.63 19.74
N ASP A 371 2.24 -19.73 19.40
CA ASP A 371 1.76 -20.64 18.35
C ASP A 371 0.32 -21.12 18.63
N ALA A 372 0.00 -21.44 19.89
CA ALA A 372 -1.35 -21.85 20.28
C ALA A 372 -2.40 -20.75 20.03
N GLU A 373 -2.05 -19.49 20.27
CA GLU A 373 -2.94 -18.37 20.03
C GLU A 373 -3.15 -18.12 18.54
N MET A 374 -2.06 -18.15 17.75
CA MET A 374 -2.13 -17.99 16.28
C MET A 374 -2.88 -19.15 15.60
N THR A 375 -2.69 -20.39 16.07
CA THR A 375 -3.49 -21.55 15.63
C THR A 375 -4.96 -21.31 15.90
N ARG A 376 -5.33 -20.86 17.09
CA ARG A 376 -6.73 -20.58 17.44
C ARG A 376 -7.35 -19.48 16.57
N ILE A 377 -6.57 -18.46 16.20
CA ILE A 377 -6.99 -17.43 15.23
C ILE A 377 -7.25 -18.08 13.86
N LEU A 378 -6.30 -18.85 13.32
CA LEU A 378 -6.42 -19.51 12.02
C LEU A 378 -7.62 -20.45 11.95
N GLU A 379 -7.84 -21.28 12.98
CA GLU A 379 -8.99 -22.19 13.07
C GLU A 379 -10.32 -21.44 13.13
N GLY A 380 -10.32 -20.20 13.62
CA GLY A 380 -11.48 -19.31 13.62
C GLY A 380 -11.75 -18.61 12.29
N ILE A 381 -10.87 -18.71 11.29
CA ILE A 381 -11.05 -18.04 10.00
C ILE A 381 -11.98 -18.85 9.11
N THR A 382 -13.00 -18.20 8.55
CA THR A 382 -13.84 -18.76 7.47
C THR A 382 -13.61 -17.97 6.19
N LEU A 383 -13.16 -18.63 5.13
CA LEU A 383 -12.97 -18.00 3.83
C LEU A 383 -14.31 -17.84 3.07
N ALA A 384 -14.43 -16.72 2.37
CA ALA A 384 -15.36 -16.57 1.25
C ALA A 384 -14.77 -17.23 -0.02
N ASP A 385 -15.50 -17.18 -1.14
CA ASP A 385 -14.89 -17.56 -2.42
C ASP A 385 -13.89 -16.46 -2.82
N VAL A 386 -12.61 -16.78 -2.68
CA VAL A 386 -11.50 -15.85 -2.97
C VAL A 386 -11.44 -15.45 -4.45
N THR A 387 -12.15 -16.15 -5.34
CA THR A 387 -12.23 -15.83 -6.77
C THR A 387 -13.49 -15.03 -7.14
N ASP A 388 -14.39 -14.81 -6.19
CA ASP A 388 -15.63 -14.05 -6.38
C ASP A 388 -15.82 -13.01 -5.26
N ASP A 389 -15.37 -11.78 -5.53
CA ASP A 389 -15.54 -10.60 -4.68
C ASP A 389 -16.98 -10.37 -4.22
N SER A 390 -17.97 -10.84 -5.00
CA SER A 390 -19.38 -10.67 -4.64
C SER A 390 -19.75 -11.47 -3.39
N THR A 391 -18.97 -12.49 -3.04
CA THR A 391 -19.14 -13.32 -1.83
C THR A 391 -18.45 -12.74 -0.61
N TRP A 392 -17.56 -11.76 -0.78
CA TRP A 392 -16.71 -11.27 0.31
C TRP A 392 -17.55 -10.49 1.34
N PRO A 393 -17.52 -10.83 2.63
CA PRO A 393 -18.28 -10.07 3.62
C PRO A 393 -17.76 -8.63 3.77
N ILE A 394 -18.63 -7.73 4.24
CA ILE A 394 -18.23 -6.35 4.59
C ILE A 394 -17.29 -6.41 5.79
N ALA A 395 -16.12 -5.80 5.66
CA ALA A 395 -15.03 -5.88 6.64
C ALA A 395 -15.44 -5.40 8.04
N ALA A 396 -16.21 -4.32 8.13
CA ALA A 396 -16.67 -3.75 9.38
C ALA A 396 -17.45 -4.74 10.27
N THR A 397 -18.03 -5.80 9.67
CA THR A 397 -18.71 -6.89 10.39
C THR A 397 -17.84 -8.15 10.43
N ALA A 398 -17.17 -8.50 9.33
CA ALA A 398 -16.37 -9.71 9.18
C ALA A 398 -15.20 -9.82 10.18
N LEU A 399 -14.65 -8.69 10.61
CA LEU A 399 -13.43 -8.62 11.41
C LEU A 399 -13.66 -8.39 12.92
N ARG A 400 -14.88 -8.51 13.44
CA ARG A 400 -15.17 -8.19 14.85
C ARG A 400 -14.83 -9.29 15.86
N GLY A 401 -14.60 -10.53 15.41
CA GLY A 401 -14.61 -11.68 16.32
C GLY A 401 -16.03 -11.97 16.85
N ASN A 402 -16.33 -13.23 17.17
CA ASN A 402 -17.60 -13.61 17.80
C ASN A 402 -17.46 -13.77 19.31
#